data_AF-A0A2V8A8H0-F1
#
_entry.id   AF-A0A2V8A8H0-F1
#
_cell.length_a   1.000
_cell.length_b   1.000
_cell.length_c   1.000
_cell.angle_alpha   90.00
_cell.angle_beta   90.00
_cell.angle_gamma   90.00
#
_symmetry.space_group_name_H-M   'P 1'
#
loop_
_entity.id
_entity.type
_entity.pdbx_description
1 polymer ?
#
loop_
_entity_poly.entity_id
_entity_poly.type
_entity_poly.pdbx_seq_one_letter_code
_entity_poly.pdbx_strand_id
1 'polypeptide(L)' 'MAKYGKKAQQKVKRAMHERKRGKLRSGRSGKRVTSRKQAIAIGLSEARRAGGKVPRKRGGSRKRKGGRKRSRKSS' A
#
# COMPACT_ATOMS: atom_id res chain seq x y z
N MET A 1 22.62 -2.30 -8.61
CA MET A 1 21.60 -1.22 -8.47
C MET A 1 20.65 -1.56 -7.32
N ALA A 2 20.32 -0.61 -6.44
CA ALA A 2 19.42 -0.87 -5.31
C ALA A 2 18.03 -1.39 -5.78
N LYS A 3 17.48 -2.34 -5.01
CA LYS A 3 16.17 -2.96 -5.26
C LYS A 3 15.04 -1.93 -5.15
N TYR A 4 15.17 -0.95 -4.27
CA TYR A 4 14.22 0.15 -4.08
C TYR A 4 14.89 1.48 -4.43
N GLY A 5 14.16 2.41 -5.06
CA GLY A 5 14.66 3.75 -5.37
C GLY A 5 14.63 4.70 -4.17
N LYS A 6 15.36 5.82 -4.26
CA LYS A 6 15.41 6.88 -3.22
C LYS A 6 14.01 7.35 -2.80
N LYS A 7 13.10 7.57 -3.76
CA LYS A 7 11.70 7.93 -3.51
C LYS A 7 10.97 6.90 -2.63
N ALA A 8 11.23 5.61 -2.82
CA ALA A 8 10.61 4.55 -2.02
C ALA A 8 11.12 4.57 -0.57
N GLN A 9 12.42 4.74 -0.38
CA GLN A 9 13.01 4.87 0.94
C GLN A 9 12.46 6.08 1.70
N GLN A 10 12.35 7.24 1.03
CA GLN A 10 11.80 8.46 1.63
C GLN A 10 10.33 8.29 2.06
N LYS A 11 9.47 7.73 1.20
CA LYS A 11 8.05 7.52 1.52
C LYS A 11 7.86 6.52 2.66
N VAL A 12 8.64 5.42 2.68
CA VAL A 12 8.62 4.46 3.78
C VAL A 12 9.10 5.10 5.09
N LYS A 13 10.17 5.91 5.05
CA LYS A 13 10.67 6.65 6.23
C LYS A 13 9.57 7.57 6.79
N ARG A 14 8.90 8.33 5.93
CA ARG A 14 7.79 9.22 6.32
C ARG A 14 6.62 8.45 6.94
N ALA A 15 6.13 7.41 6.28
CA ALA A 15 5.05 6.58 6.82
C ALA A 15 5.42 5.95 8.17
N MET A 16 6.68 5.53 8.33
CA MET A 16 7.19 5.01 9.59
C MET A 16 7.24 6.06 10.70
N HIS A 17 7.62 7.30 10.39
CA HIS A 17 7.59 8.42 11.33
C HIS A 17 6.16 8.77 11.74
N GLU A 18 5.23 8.86 10.79
CA GLU A 18 3.82 9.14 11.07
C GLU A 18 3.18 8.03 11.92
N ARG A 19 3.55 6.76 11.68
CA ARG A 19 3.13 5.63 12.53
C ARG A 19 3.67 5.77 13.95
N LYS A 20 4.97 6.05 14.12
CA LYS A 20 5.59 6.26 15.44
C LYS A 20 4.93 7.40 16.22
N ARG A 21 4.42 8.42 15.51
CA ARG A 21 3.67 9.55 16.07
C ARG A 21 2.16 9.28 16.27
N GLY A 22 1.66 8.10 15.90
CA GLY A 22 0.23 7.76 15.99
C GLY A 22 -0.67 8.48 14.98
N LYS A 23 -0.09 9.14 13.96
CA LYS A 23 -0.81 9.98 12.98
C LYS A 23 -1.16 9.23 11.69
N LEU A 24 -0.47 8.13 11.39
CA LEU A 24 -0.71 7.37 10.16
C LEU A 24 -2.09 6.69 10.18
N ARG A 25 -2.91 6.93 9.14
CA ARG A 25 -4.23 6.31 8.97
C ARG A 25 -4.28 5.44 7.70
N SER A 26 -5.06 4.37 7.76
CA SER A 26 -5.34 3.51 6.60
C SER A 26 -6.42 4.15 5.74
N GLY A 27 -6.31 4.06 4.41
CA GLY A 27 -7.16 4.75 3.43
C GLY A 27 -8.67 4.72 3.69
N ARG A 28 -9.40 3.79 3.06
CA ARG A 28 -10.88 3.80 3.05
C ARG A 28 -11.52 3.75 4.44
N SER A 29 -10.90 3.06 5.40
CA SER A 29 -11.48 2.87 6.73
C SER A 29 -11.08 3.95 7.75
N GLY A 30 -10.14 4.84 7.42
CA GLY A 30 -9.65 5.88 8.33
C GLY A 30 -8.99 5.37 9.63
N LYS A 31 -8.85 4.05 9.81
CA LYS A 31 -8.32 3.47 11.06
C LYS A 31 -6.85 3.83 11.27
N ARG A 32 -6.43 4.00 12.53
CA ARG A 32 -5.02 4.24 12.85
C ARG A 32 -4.18 3.00 12.52
N VAL A 33 -3.02 3.21 11.91
CA VAL A 33 -2.10 2.13 11.57
C VAL A 33 -1.30 1.74 12.80
N THR A 34 -1.48 0.51 13.27
CA THR A 34 -0.78 -0.03 14.43
C THR A 34 0.47 -0.81 14.01
N SER A 35 0.37 -1.56 12.90
CA SER A 35 1.43 -2.46 12.44
C SER A 35 2.53 -1.76 11.62
N ARG A 36 3.79 -2.07 11.92
CA ARG A 36 4.97 -1.67 11.13
C ARG A 36 4.89 -2.18 9.69
N LYS A 37 4.45 -3.43 9.48
CA LYS A 37 4.29 -4.02 8.14
C LYS A 37 3.30 -3.21 7.30
N GLN A 38 2.20 -2.77 7.92
CA GLN A 38 1.17 -1.97 7.26
C GLN A 38 1.68 -0.57 6.88
N ALA A 39 2.46 0.10 7.75
CA ALA A 39 3.07 1.38 7.42
C ALA A 39 4.06 1.29 6.26
N ILE A 40 4.88 0.24 6.22
CA ILE A 40 5.78 -0.02 5.09
C ILE A 40 4.97 -0.23 3.81
N ALA A 41 3.88 -1.01 3.86
CA ALA A 41 3.02 -1.24 2.70
C ALA A 41 2.37 0.05 2.17
N ILE A 42 1.96 0.95 3.06
CA ILE A 42 1.45 2.27 2.69
C ILE A 42 2.55 3.10 2.02
N GLY A 43 3.72 3.21 2.65
CA GLY A 43 4.85 3.96 2.07
C GLY A 43 5.31 3.41 0.71
N LEU A 44 5.34 2.10 0.52
CA LEU A 44 5.65 1.47 -0.78
C LEU A 44 4.54 1.71 -1.82
N SER A 45 3.27 1.77 -1.40
CA SER A 45 2.14 2.04 -2.30
C SER A 45 2.15 3.50 -2.76
N GLU A 46 2.43 4.44 -1.86
CA GLU A 46 2.61 5.86 -2.18
C GLU A 46 3.82 6.08 -3.09
N ALA A 47 4.93 5.41 -2.81
CA ALA A 47 6.12 5.48 -3.65
C ALA A 47 5.83 5.03 -5.08
N ARG A 48 5.06 3.94 -5.24
CA ARG A 48 4.63 3.46 -6.56
C ARG A 48 3.74 4.47 -7.29
N ARG A 49 2.80 5.11 -6.58
CA ARG A 49 1.94 6.17 -7.15
C ARG A 49 2.75 7.40 -7.57
N ALA A 50 3.80 7.74 -6.82
CA ALA A 50 4.69 8.87 -7.10
C ALA A 50 5.78 8.58 -8.17
N GLY A 51 5.66 7.47 -8.92
CA GLY A 51 6.62 7.08 -9.95
C GLY A 51 7.98 6.60 -9.40
N GLY A 52 8.05 6.26 -8.12
CA GLY A 52 9.26 5.71 -7.50
C GLY A 52 9.53 4.26 -7.91
N LYS A 53 10.81 3.90 -8.02
CA LYS A 53 11.23 2.51 -8.28
C LYS A 53 10.86 1.61 -7.10
N VAL A 54 9.83 0.80 -7.27
CA VAL A 54 9.41 -0.23 -6.33
C VAL A 54 9.32 -1.56 -7.09
N PRO A 55 10.04 -2.61 -6.66
CA PRO A 55 9.95 -3.92 -7.27
C PRO A 55 8.50 -4.40 -7.35
N ARG A 56 8.17 -5.02 -8.48
CA ARG A 56 6.95 -5.83 -8.58
C ARG A 56 7.13 -7.06 -7.70
N LYS A 57 6.05 -7.50 -7.07
CA LYS A 57 6.04 -8.81 -6.39
C LYS A 57 6.27 -9.86 -7.49
N ARG A 58 7.34 -10.66 -7.37
CA ARG A 58 7.51 -11.85 -8.20
C ARG A 58 6.51 -12.89 -7.67
N GLY A 59 5.68 -13.45 -8.54
CA GLY A 59 4.68 -14.45 -8.16
C GLY A 59 3.32 -13.83 -7.79
N GLY A 60 2.38 -14.05 -8.70
CA GLY A 60 1.03 -13.51 -8.69
C GLY A 60 0.60 -13.28 -10.11
N SER A 61 0.60 -14.35 -10.92
CA SER A 61 -0.27 -14.41 -12.08
C SER A 61 -1.62 -13.83 -11.66
N ARG A 62 -2.21 -12.98 -12.49
CA ARG A 62 -3.58 -12.54 -12.30
C ARG A 62 -4.46 -13.78 -12.39
N LYS A 63 -4.63 -14.54 -11.31
CA LYS A 63 -5.85 -15.31 -11.14
C LYS A 63 -6.91 -14.27 -10.86
N ARG A 64 -7.53 -13.75 -11.93
CA ARG A 64 -8.81 -13.07 -11.87
C ARG A 64 -9.79 -14.07 -11.26
N LYS A 65 -9.82 -14.17 -9.92
CA LYS A 65 -10.88 -14.90 -9.23
C LYS A 65 -12.13 -14.02 -9.32
N GLY A 66 -12.99 -14.38 -10.26
CA GLY A 66 -14.41 -14.06 -10.26
C GLY A 66 -14.74 -12.60 -10.52
N GLY A 67 -15.27 -12.32 -11.72
CA GLY A 67 -16.26 -11.27 -11.84
C GLY A 67 -17.33 -11.51 -10.79
N ARG A 68 -17.41 -10.63 -9.80
CA ARG A 68 -18.47 -10.67 -8.79
C ARG A 68 -19.73 -10.30 -9.56
N LYS A 69 -20.50 -11.32 -9.97
CA LYS A 69 -21.83 -11.19 -10.57
C LYS A 69 -22.60 -10.24 -9.66
N ARG A 70 -22.88 -9.02 -10.13
CA ARG A 70 -23.72 -8.06 -9.43
C ARG A 70 -25.12 -8.66 -9.41
N SER A 71 -25.50 -9.31 -8.31
CA SER A 71 -26.92 -9.55 -8.03
C SER A 71 -27.55 -8.18 -7.75
N ARG A 72 -28.14 -7.59 -8.79
CA ARG A 72 -29.15 -6.54 -8.61
C ARG A 72 -30.30 -7.23 -7.88
N LYS A 73 -30.49 -6.95 -6.60
CA LYS A 73 -31.75 -7.29 -5.91
C LYS A 73 -32.70 -6.13 -6.19
N SER A 74 -33.72 -6.44 -6.95
CA SER A 74 -34.93 -5.65 -7.16
C SER A 74 -35.66 -5.45 -5.83
N SER A 75 -36.03 -4.21 -5.56
CA SER A 75 -37.22 -3.80 -4.81
C SER A 75 -37.64 -2.46 -5.38
#